data_AF-A0A5R9P0G3-F1
#
_entry.id   AF-A0A5R9P0G3-F1
#
_cell.length_a   1.000
_cell.length_b   1.000
_cell.length_c   1.000
_cell.angle_alpha   90.00
_cell.angle_beta   90.00
_cell.angle_gamma   90.00
#
_symmetry.space_group_name_H-M   'P 1'
#
loop_
_entity.id
_entity.type
_entity.pdbx_description
1 polymer ?
#
loop_
_entity_poly.entity_id
_entity_poly.type
_entity_poly.pdbx_seq_one_letter_code
_entity_poly.pdbx_strand_id
1 'polypeptide(L)'
;MDKLDMKYVAASALRINSNELSEVSRSVVLPPPSVNVMARAGFELAGFDINNDAGYRQAVLAFFKDESSDEYRQAFSPNSLYIHPCDCGNDPEALAVALKQHGLAVSLVRGTQYTGFVLSAGHVDLSADLSSAYLLAGFVPPQELLLRGLEKNATGDLDTLYQQAAAQTISHFSEYVDRLEQFVDPDFSSAMTP
;
A
#
# COMPACT_ATOMS: atom_id res chain seq x y z
N MET A 1 -4.25 -16.56 19.20
CA MET A 1 -4.14 -15.40 18.32
C MET A 1 -3.27 -15.86 17.18
N ASP A 2 -3.87 -16.13 16.02
CA ASP A 2 -3.15 -16.74 14.90
C ASP A 2 -2.20 -15.71 14.29
N LYS A 3 -0.93 -16.10 14.07
CA LYS A 3 0.06 -15.24 13.41
C LYS A 3 -0.39 -15.03 11.96
N LEU A 4 -0.58 -13.78 11.55
CA LEU A 4 -0.68 -13.44 10.12
C LEU A 4 0.69 -13.74 9.49
N ASP A 5 0.70 -14.63 8.50
CA ASP A 5 1.89 -14.96 7.72
C ASP A 5 2.11 -13.86 6.66
N MET A 6 2.78 -12.77 7.05
CA MET A 6 3.04 -11.65 6.15
C MET A 6 4.19 -11.99 5.20
N LYS A 7 4.06 -11.58 3.93
CA LYS A 7 5.13 -11.81 2.93
C LYS A 7 6.20 -10.72 3.03
N TYR A 8 7.47 -11.08 2.84
CA TYR A 8 8.55 -10.09 2.77
C TYR A 8 8.61 -9.39 1.41
N VAL A 9 8.80 -8.07 1.44
CA VAL A 9 9.13 -7.28 0.25
C VAL A 9 10.59 -6.88 0.29
N ALA A 10 11.38 -7.45 -0.61
CA ALA A 10 12.79 -7.10 -0.79
C ALA A 10 13.01 -5.93 -1.78
N ALA A 11 11.94 -5.47 -2.44
CA ALA A 11 12.05 -4.50 -3.52
C ALA A 11 12.19 -3.06 -2.99
N SER A 12 13.21 -2.36 -3.49
CA SER A 12 13.30 -0.90 -3.38
C SER A 12 12.23 -0.23 -4.24
N ALA A 13 11.97 1.05 -3.97
CA ALA A 13 11.06 1.84 -4.79
C ALA A 13 11.54 1.89 -6.25
N LEU A 14 10.64 1.62 -7.19
CA LEU A 14 10.89 1.71 -8.62
C LEU A 14 10.66 3.15 -9.08
N ARG A 15 11.71 3.76 -9.62
CA ARG A 15 11.59 5.08 -10.24
C ARG A 15 10.91 4.96 -11.61
N ILE A 16 9.91 5.80 -11.83
CA ILE A 16 9.24 5.98 -13.12
C ILE A 16 9.57 7.35 -13.72
N ASN A 17 9.35 7.51 -15.01
CA ASN A 17 9.45 8.78 -15.72
C ASN A 17 8.06 9.44 -15.88
N SER A 18 8.04 10.68 -16.40
CA SER A 18 6.81 11.46 -16.56
C SER A 18 5.81 10.85 -17.55
N ASN A 19 6.28 10.08 -18.54
CA ASN A 19 5.38 9.40 -19.48
C ASN A 19 4.69 8.23 -18.79
N GLU A 20 5.45 7.43 -18.04
CA GLU A 20 4.95 6.31 -17.23
C GLU A 20 3.99 6.79 -16.14
N LEU A 21 4.21 7.98 -15.56
CA LEU A 21 3.30 8.57 -14.57
C LEU A 21 1.85 8.68 -15.08
N SER A 22 1.67 8.96 -16.37
CA SER A 22 0.33 9.01 -16.98
C SER A 22 -0.35 7.65 -17.03
N GLU A 23 0.42 6.58 -17.30
CA GLU A 23 -0.08 5.20 -17.30
C GLU A 23 -0.42 4.73 -15.88
N VAL A 24 0.44 5.08 -14.92
CA VAL A 24 0.25 4.83 -13.48
C VAL A 24 -1.01 5.53 -12.99
N SER A 25 -1.22 6.79 -13.36
CA SER A 25 -2.42 7.56 -12.98
C SER A 25 -3.71 6.90 -13.49
N ARG A 26 -3.69 6.30 -14.68
CA ARG A 26 -4.84 5.54 -15.22
C ARG A 26 -5.03 4.17 -14.57
N SER A 27 -3.99 3.66 -13.93
CA SER A 27 -3.98 2.35 -13.27
C SER A 27 -4.24 2.45 -11.77
N VAL A 28 -4.56 3.64 -11.25
CA VAL A 28 -4.96 3.83 -9.86
C VAL A 28 -6.29 3.12 -9.60
N VAL A 29 -6.30 2.29 -8.57
CA VAL A 29 -7.52 1.63 -8.08
C VAL A 29 -8.25 2.61 -7.17
N LEU A 30 -9.38 3.11 -7.64
CA LEU A 30 -10.20 4.05 -6.88
C LEU A 30 -11.13 3.30 -5.92
N PRO A 31 -11.13 3.60 -4.62
CA PRO A 31 -12.11 3.03 -3.70
C PRO A 31 -13.52 3.52 -4.08
N PRO A 32 -14.56 2.68 -3.96
CA PRO A 32 -15.94 3.09 -4.19
C PRO A 32 -16.32 4.30 -3.31
N PRO A 33 -16.83 5.40 -3.88
CA PRO A 33 -17.26 6.57 -3.12
C PRO A 33 -18.57 6.28 -2.40
N SER A 34 -18.72 6.79 -1.18
CA SER A 34 -20.00 6.69 -0.48
C SER A 34 -21.08 7.54 -1.17
N VAL A 35 -22.35 7.22 -0.91
CA VAL A 35 -23.51 8.00 -1.39
C VAL A 35 -23.37 9.48 -1.03
N ASN A 36 -22.92 9.79 0.19
CA ASN A 36 -22.69 11.17 0.63
C ASN A 36 -21.59 11.88 -0.16
N VAL A 37 -20.54 11.17 -0.57
CA VAL A 37 -19.47 11.73 -1.40
C VAL A 37 -20.00 12.05 -2.80
N MET A 38 -20.73 11.12 -3.43
CA MET A 38 -21.34 11.35 -4.74
C MET A 38 -22.34 12.51 -4.71
N ALA A 39 -23.22 12.55 -3.70
CA ALA A 39 -24.21 13.62 -3.55
C ALA A 39 -23.55 15.00 -3.33
N ARG A 40 -22.50 15.08 -2.51
CA ARG A 40 -21.76 16.33 -2.26
C ARG A 40 -21.03 16.84 -3.50
N ALA A 41 -20.60 15.93 -4.36
CA ALA A 41 -19.99 16.26 -5.64
C ALA A 41 -21.02 16.76 -6.68
N GLY A 42 -22.32 16.73 -6.35
CA GLY A 42 -23.39 17.16 -7.25
C GLY A 42 -23.90 16.06 -8.19
N PHE A 43 -23.52 14.81 -7.98
CA PHE A 43 -23.97 13.69 -8.81
C PHE A 43 -25.44 13.34 -8.55
N GLU A 44 -26.22 13.19 -9.63
CA GLU A 44 -27.64 12.86 -9.54
C GLU A 44 -27.87 11.37 -9.27
N LEU A 45 -28.31 11.07 -8.04
CA LEU A 45 -28.54 9.69 -7.58
C LEU A 45 -29.97 9.18 -7.83
N ALA A 46 -30.91 10.04 -8.22
CA ALA A 46 -32.35 9.72 -8.30
C ALA A 46 -32.68 8.58 -9.29
N GLY A 47 -31.82 8.34 -10.28
CA GLY A 47 -31.95 7.26 -11.26
C GLY A 47 -31.48 5.88 -10.79
N PHE A 48 -30.96 5.75 -9.56
CA PHE A 48 -30.34 4.51 -9.06
C PHE A 48 -31.01 4.05 -7.76
N ASP A 49 -31.24 2.74 -7.63
CA ASP A 49 -31.66 2.14 -6.36
C ASP A 49 -30.44 1.90 -5.44
N ILE A 50 -30.03 2.96 -4.74
CA ILE A 50 -28.84 2.96 -3.86
C ILE A 50 -28.99 2.08 -2.61
N ASN A 51 -30.20 1.59 -2.31
CA ASN A 51 -30.44 0.75 -1.13
C ASN A 51 -30.11 -0.72 -1.37
N ASN A 52 -29.79 -1.09 -2.62
CA ASN A 52 -29.34 -2.43 -2.97
C ASN A 52 -27.92 -2.38 -3.59
N ASP A 53 -27.15 -3.45 -3.41
CA ASP A 53 -25.74 -3.50 -3.84
C ASP A 53 -25.56 -3.31 -5.35
N ALA A 54 -26.48 -3.83 -6.16
CA ALA A 54 -26.39 -3.74 -7.61
C ALA A 54 -26.61 -2.29 -8.10
N GLY A 55 -27.59 -1.60 -7.55
CA GLY A 55 -27.91 -0.21 -7.85
C GLY A 55 -26.85 0.74 -7.32
N TYR A 56 -26.28 0.49 -6.13
CA TYR A 56 -25.13 1.22 -5.64
C TYR A 56 -23.90 1.06 -6.57
N ARG A 57 -23.58 -0.17 -7.00
CA ARG A 57 -22.48 -0.39 -7.96
C ARG A 57 -22.72 0.32 -9.29
N GLN A 58 -23.97 0.32 -9.79
CA GLN A 58 -24.32 1.07 -11.00
C GLN A 58 -24.13 2.58 -10.82
N ALA A 59 -24.54 3.13 -9.66
CA ALA A 59 -24.34 4.54 -9.33
C ALA A 59 -22.86 4.90 -9.29
N VAL A 60 -22.01 4.07 -8.66
CA VAL A 60 -20.55 4.26 -8.62
C VAL A 60 -19.94 4.25 -10.01
N LEU A 61 -20.33 3.30 -10.87
CA LEU A 61 -19.84 3.22 -12.24
C LEU A 61 -20.27 4.42 -13.09
N ALA A 62 -21.47 4.95 -12.86
CA ALA A 62 -21.96 6.15 -13.52
C ALA A 62 -21.25 7.41 -13.01
N PHE A 63 -21.05 7.52 -11.70
CA PHE A 63 -20.30 8.62 -11.09
C PHE A 63 -18.88 8.73 -11.64
N PHE A 64 -18.15 7.61 -11.75
CA PHE A 64 -16.81 7.62 -12.35
C PHE A 64 -16.76 7.95 -13.85
N LYS A 65 -17.90 8.10 -14.53
CA LYS A 65 -17.96 8.60 -15.92
C LYS A 65 -18.39 10.07 -15.99
N ASP A 66 -18.87 10.61 -14.88
CA ASP A 66 -19.37 11.97 -14.76
C ASP A 66 -18.26 12.95 -14.37
N GLU A 67 -18.39 14.21 -14.78
CA GLU A 67 -17.46 15.28 -14.46
C GLU A 67 -17.43 15.59 -12.96
N SER A 68 -18.54 15.37 -12.24
CA SER A 68 -18.60 15.50 -10.78
C SER A 68 -17.60 14.61 -10.04
N SER A 69 -17.09 13.55 -10.67
CA SER A 69 -16.06 12.70 -10.06
C SER A 69 -14.63 13.22 -10.19
N ASP A 70 -14.38 14.33 -10.90
CA ASP A 70 -13.03 14.85 -11.12
C ASP A 70 -12.27 15.17 -9.84
N GLU A 71 -12.88 15.91 -8.92
CA GLU A 71 -12.26 16.23 -7.62
C GLU A 71 -11.98 14.95 -6.81
N TYR A 72 -12.91 14.00 -6.86
CA TYR A 72 -12.73 12.70 -6.21
C TYR A 72 -11.53 11.95 -6.79
N ARG A 73 -11.39 11.89 -8.12
CA ARG A 73 -10.25 11.26 -8.79
C ARG A 73 -8.94 11.97 -8.51
N GLN A 74 -8.95 13.30 -8.46
CA GLN A 74 -7.76 14.12 -8.20
C GLN A 74 -7.17 13.84 -6.82
N ALA A 75 -7.99 13.57 -5.80
CA ALA A 75 -7.53 13.22 -4.46
C ALA A 75 -6.65 11.94 -4.40
N PHE A 76 -6.75 11.06 -5.40
CA PHE A 76 -5.94 9.84 -5.50
C PHE A 76 -4.85 9.94 -6.57
N SER A 77 -4.68 11.10 -7.21
CA SER A 77 -3.73 11.27 -8.30
C SER A 77 -2.30 11.11 -7.78
N PRO A 78 -1.44 10.36 -8.49
CA PRO A 78 -0.05 10.19 -8.10
C PRO A 78 0.70 11.53 -8.06
N ASN A 79 1.42 11.77 -6.97
CA ASN A 79 2.28 12.94 -6.77
C ASN A 79 3.77 12.55 -6.64
N SER A 80 4.12 11.31 -6.99
CA SER A 80 5.48 10.78 -6.90
C SER A 80 5.86 10.02 -8.18
N LEU A 81 7.13 10.13 -8.54
CA LEU A 81 7.77 9.33 -9.59
C LEU A 81 8.37 8.02 -9.05
N TYR A 82 7.89 7.55 -7.90
CA TYR A 82 8.34 6.34 -7.27
C TYR A 82 7.16 5.44 -6.93
N ILE A 83 7.25 4.19 -7.36
CA ILE A 83 6.29 3.13 -7.06
C ILE A 83 6.93 2.20 -6.04
N HIS A 84 6.21 1.91 -4.98
CA HIS A 84 6.58 0.96 -3.94
C HIS A 84 5.96 -0.39 -4.27
N PRO A 85 6.72 -1.34 -4.84
CA PRO A 85 6.15 -2.56 -5.42
C PRO A 85 5.51 -3.42 -4.33
N CYS A 86 4.32 -3.95 -4.61
CA CYS A 86 3.61 -4.84 -3.71
C CYS A 86 2.61 -5.69 -4.51
N ASP A 87 2.55 -7.00 -4.27
CA ASP A 87 1.55 -7.87 -4.89
C ASP A 87 0.26 -7.83 -4.07
N CYS A 88 -0.68 -7.02 -4.51
CA CYS A 88 -1.80 -6.57 -3.69
C CYS A 88 -2.94 -7.59 -3.63
N GLY A 89 -2.66 -8.81 -3.14
CA GLY A 89 -3.66 -9.85 -2.84
C GLY A 89 -4.71 -10.10 -3.93
N ASN A 90 -5.83 -10.72 -3.53
CA ASN A 90 -6.90 -11.05 -4.47
C ASN A 90 -7.95 -9.92 -4.63
N ASP A 91 -8.07 -9.01 -3.67
CA ASP A 91 -9.08 -7.94 -3.67
C ASP A 91 -8.44 -6.53 -3.55
N PRO A 92 -8.09 -5.89 -4.69
CA PRO A 92 -7.49 -4.57 -4.68
C PRO A 92 -8.48 -3.46 -4.29
N GLU A 93 -9.79 -3.65 -4.49
CA GLU A 93 -10.79 -2.64 -4.10
C GLU A 93 -10.91 -2.58 -2.59
N ALA A 94 -10.96 -3.74 -1.91
CA ALA A 94 -10.95 -3.80 -0.46
C ALA A 94 -9.70 -3.14 0.14
N LEU A 95 -8.53 -3.39 -0.46
CA LEU A 95 -7.29 -2.73 -0.03
C LEU A 95 -7.36 -1.21 -0.24
N ALA A 96 -7.81 -0.74 -1.41
CA ALA A 96 -7.96 0.69 -1.68
C ALA A 96 -8.92 1.37 -0.69
N VAL A 97 -10.00 0.67 -0.28
CA VAL A 97 -10.92 1.13 0.77
C VAL A 97 -10.20 1.23 2.12
N ALA A 98 -9.43 0.21 2.51
CA ALA A 98 -8.68 0.21 3.76
C ALA A 98 -7.66 1.36 3.82
N LEU A 99 -6.89 1.58 2.75
CA LEU A 99 -5.93 2.69 2.65
C LEU A 99 -6.60 4.04 2.91
N LYS A 100 -7.78 4.27 2.28
CA LYS A 100 -8.56 5.49 2.46
C LYS A 100 -9.14 5.61 3.87
N GLN A 101 -9.65 4.53 4.45
CA GLN A 101 -10.22 4.52 5.80
C GLN A 101 -9.20 4.90 6.87
N HIS A 102 -7.94 4.47 6.69
CA HIS A 102 -6.82 4.85 7.54
C HIS A 102 -6.22 6.22 7.20
N GLY A 103 -6.79 6.96 6.24
CA GLY A 103 -6.35 8.31 5.88
C GLY A 103 -4.94 8.36 5.29
N LEU A 104 -4.46 7.26 4.70
CA LEU A 104 -3.11 7.17 4.20
C LEU A 104 -2.94 7.99 2.91
N ALA A 105 -1.83 8.71 2.82
CA ALA A 105 -1.46 9.54 1.66
C ALA A 105 -0.86 8.71 0.50
N VAL A 106 -1.47 7.56 0.22
CA VAL A 106 -1.02 6.58 -0.77
C VAL A 106 -2.20 6.08 -1.61
N SER A 107 -1.93 5.85 -2.89
CA SER A 107 -2.86 5.23 -3.82
C SER A 107 -2.36 3.85 -4.24
N LEU A 108 -3.28 2.91 -4.35
CA LEU A 108 -3.01 1.61 -4.94
C LEU A 108 -2.96 1.73 -6.46
N VAL A 109 -1.92 1.19 -7.08
CA VAL A 109 -1.75 1.09 -8.54
C VAL A 109 -1.77 -0.37 -8.93
N ARG A 110 -2.56 -0.71 -9.94
CA ARG A 110 -2.61 -2.06 -10.53
C ARG A 110 -2.56 -1.99 -12.04
N GLY A 111 -1.34 -2.06 -12.58
CA GLY A 111 -1.05 -2.08 -14.01
C GLY A 111 -0.30 -3.35 -14.42
N THR A 112 -0.15 -3.54 -15.72
CA THR A 112 0.58 -4.67 -16.31
C THR A 112 2.09 -4.62 -16.02
N GLN A 113 2.66 -3.43 -15.98
CA GLN A 113 4.09 -3.21 -15.71
C GLN A 113 4.36 -2.81 -14.25
N TYR A 114 3.41 -2.11 -13.62
CA TYR A 114 3.58 -1.54 -12.29
C TYR A 114 2.41 -1.92 -11.40
N THR A 115 2.69 -2.57 -10.28
CA THR A 115 1.69 -2.86 -9.23
C THR A 115 2.32 -2.57 -7.86
N GLY A 116 1.57 -1.85 -7.02
CA GLY A 116 2.04 -1.44 -5.69
C GLY A 116 1.45 -0.11 -5.27
N PHE A 117 2.18 0.65 -4.46
CA PHE A 117 1.73 1.94 -3.92
C PHE A 117 2.46 3.11 -4.56
N VAL A 118 1.74 4.22 -4.73
CA VAL A 118 2.32 5.51 -5.11
C VAL A 118 1.80 6.58 -4.15
N LEU A 119 2.63 7.57 -3.84
CA LEU A 119 2.21 8.68 -2.97
C LEU A 119 1.20 9.57 -3.70
N SER A 120 0.12 9.95 -3.01
CA SER A 120 -0.93 10.85 -3.54
C SER A 120 -0.88 12.25 -2.93
N ALA A 121 -0.15 12.46 -1.83
CA ALA A 121 0.06 13.78 -1.22
C ALA A 121 1.53 14.22 -1.26
N GLY A 122 1.77 15.53 -1.13
CA GLY A 122 3.09 16.17 -1.17
C GLY A 122 3.75 16.42 0.19
N HIS A 123 3.48 15.61 1.22
CA HIS A 123 4.10 15.81 2.53
C HIS A 123 5.59 15.44 2.53
N VAL A 124 6.35 16.05 3.46
CA VAL A 124 7.82 15.94 3.51
C VAL A 124 8.32 14.53 3.83
N ASP A 125 7.54 13.75 4.59
CA ASP A 125 7.88 12.37 4.92
C ASP A 125 6.61 11.51 5.09
N LEU A 126 6.35 10.69 4.07
CA LEU A 126 5.24 9.73 3.97
C LEU A 126 5.70 8.27 4.17
N SER A 127 6.85 8.05 4.81
CA SER A 127 7.37 6.69 5.05
C SER A 127 6.44 5.88 5.96
N ALA A 128 5.74 6.52 6.89
CA ALA A 128 4.78 5.87 7.78
C ALA A 128 3.53 5.40 7.04
N ASP A 129 3.01 6.22 6.12
CA ASP A 129 1.88 5.87 5.25
C ASP A 129 2.21 4.69 4.34
N LEU A 130 3.39 4.71 3.72
CA LEU A 130 3.87 3.60 2.89
C LEU A 130 4.05 2.33 3.70
N SER A 131 4.65 2.44 4.90
CA SER A 131 4.78 1.30 5.81
C SER A 131 3.42 0.71 6.19
N SER A 132 2.45 1.56 6.53
CA SER A 132 1.08 1.15 6.84
C SER A 132 0.40 0.48 5.65
N ALA A 133 0.63 0.99 4.43
CA ALA A 133 0.09 0.41 3.20
C ALA A 133 0.57 -1.02 2.96
N TYR A 134 1.88 -1.27 3.16
CA TYR A 134 2.45 -2.62 3.08
C TYR A 134 1.81 -3.58 4.08
N LEU A 135 1.65 -3.14 5.33
CA LEU A 135 1.02 -3.94 6.38
C LEU A 135 -0.44 -4.27 6.04
N LEU A 136 -1.20 -3.29 5.55
CA LEU A 136 -2.59 -3.48 5.12
C LEU A 136 -2.70 -4.43 3.93
N ALA A 137 -1.68 -4.49 3.07
CA ALA A 137 -1.61 -5.48 2.00
C ALA A 137 -1.14 -6.87 2.47
N GLY A 138 -0.80 -7.04 3.75
CA GLY A 138 -0.31 -8.31 4.31
C GLY A 138 1.17 -8.56 4.07
N PHE A 139 1.97 -7.49 3.94
CA PHE A 139 3.41 -7.59 3.72
C PHE A 139 4.20 -6.95 4.84
N VAL A 140 5.36 -7.53 5.13
CA VAL A 140 6.39 -6.87 5.94
C VAL A 140 6.99 -5.76 5.08
N PRO A 141 6.91 -4.47 5.51
CA PRO A 141 7.49 -3.36 4.76
C PRO A 141 9.02 -3.49 4.67
N PRO A 142 9.67 -2.87 3.67
CA PRO A 142 11.13 -2.71 3.66
C PRO A 142 11.63 -2.15 5.00
N GLN A 143 12.78 -2.66 5.48
CA GLN A 143 13.26 -2.41 6.85
C GLN A 143 13.27 -0.93 7.24
N GLU A 144 13.75 -0.06 6.35
CA GLU A 144 13.77 1.39 6.62
C GLU A 144 12.36 1.97 6.79
N LEU A 145 11.40 1.55 5.96
CA LEU A 145 10.01 1.97 6.08
C LEU A 145 9.36 1.41 7.34
N LEU A 146 9.64 0.16 7.69
CA LEU A 146 9.13 -0.45 8.93
C LEU A 146 9.64 0.31 10.17
N LEU A 147 10.94 0.65 10.22
CA LEU A 147 11.50 1.44 11.32
C LEU A 147 10.85 2.83 11.41
N ARG A 148 10.71 3.54 10.29
CA ARG A 148 10.04 4.85 10.24
C ARG A 148 8.57 4.77 10.65
N GLY A 149 7.88 3.70 10.24
CA GLY A 149 6.50 3.42 10.62
C GLY A 149 6.37 3.15 12.11
N LEU A 150 7.25 2.32 12.68
CA LEU A 150 7.29 2.06 14.13
C LEU A 150 7.58 3.34 14.92
N GLU A 151 8.52 4.17 14.48
CA GLU A 151 8.84 5.46 15.13
C GLU A 151 7.64 6.40 15.22
N LYS A 152 6.76 6.39 14.21
CA LYS A 152 5.65 7.35 14.06
C LYS A 152 4.29 6.82 14.48
N ASN A 153 4.03 5.52 14.30
CA ASN A 153 2.72 4.89 14.42
C ASN A 153 2.68 3.76 15.47
N ALA A 154 3.64 3.70 16.41
CA ALA A 154 3.74 2.65 17.43
C ALA A 154 2.48 2.43 18.29
N THR A 155 1.54 3.37 18.32
CA THR A 155 0.37 3.37 19.23
C THR A 155 -0.96 3.68 18.51
N GLY A 156 -1.07 3.39 17.22
CA GLY A 156 -2.28 3.63 16.41
C GLY A 156 -3.09 2.37 16.11
N ASP A 157 -4.12 2.51 15.26
CA ASP A 157 -5.04 1.42 14.86
C ASP A 157 -4.35 0.21 14.18
N LEU A 158 -3.09 0.37 13.75
CA LEU A 158 -2.28 -0.66 13.10
C LEU A 158 -1.19 -1.24 14.04
N ASP A 159 -1.21 -0.91 15.33
CA ASP A 159 -0.20 -1.32 16.32
C ASP A 159 0.11 -2.81 16.28
N THR A 160 -0.92 -3.63 16.14
CA THR A 160 -0.87 -5.08 16.15
C THR A 160 -0.17 -5.58 14.89
N LEU A 161 -0.46 -4.98 13.73
CA LEU A 161 0.24 -5.32 12.49
C LEU A 161 1.71 -4.91 12.55
N TYR A 162 2.00 -3.74 13.11
CA TYR A 162 3.36 -3.28 13.34
C TYR A 162 4.16 -4.20 14.26
N GLN A 163 3.57 -4.64 15.39
CA GLN A 163 4.19 -5.59 16.31
C GLN A 163 4.43 -6.94 15.65
N GLN A 164 3.47 -7.44 14.88
CA GLN A 164 3.62 -8.71 14.15
C GLN A 164 4.72 -8.62 13.09
N ALA A 165 4.78 -7.53 12.33
CA ALA A 165 5.80 -7.34 11.30
C ALA A 165 7.19 -7.19 11.90
N ALA A 166 7.31 -6.48 13.03
CA ALA A 166 8.55 -6.38 13.79
C ALA A 166 8.99 -7.76 14.32
N ALA A 167 8.08 -8.52 14.93
CA ALA A 167 8.39 -9.86 15.44
C ALA A 167 8.82 -10.82 14.32
N GLN A 168 8.15 -10.76 13.17
CA GLN A 168 8.52 -11.56 12.00
C GLN A 168 9.89 -11.15 11.47
N THR A 169 10.16 -9.84 11.37
CA THR A 169 11.45 -9.26 10.94
C THR A 169 12.60 -9.73 11.82
N ILE A 170 12.41 -9.69 13.13
CA ILE A 170 13.40 -10.20 14.11
C ILE A 170 13.64 -11.69 13.88
N SER A 171 12.58 -12.49 13.77
CA SER A 171 12.70 -13.95 13.53
C SER A 171 13.48 -14.25 12.25
N HIS A 172 13.21 -13.52 11.17
CA HIS A 172 13.88 -13.72 9.89
C HIS A 172 15.37 -13.34 9.95
N PHE A 173 15.71 -12.22 10.60
CA PHE A 173 17.12 -11.84 10.75
C PHE A 173 17.88 -12.79 11.68
N SER A 174 17.27 -13.30 12.75
CA SER A 174 17.88 -14.33 13.59
C SER A 174 18.21 -15.59 12.80
N GLU A 175 17.25 -16.11 12.02
CA GLU A 175 17.51 -17.27 11.14
C GLU A 175 18.57 -16.99 10.08
N TYR A 176 18.60 -15.76 9.52
CA TYR A 176 19.60 -15.37 8.55
C TYR A 176 21.01 -15.30 9.16
N VAL A 177 21.14 -14.74 10.35
CA VAL A 177 22.41 -14.72 11.10
C VAL A 177 22.88 -16.13 11.42
N ASP A 178 22.02 -16.99 11.97
CA ASP A 178 22.35 -18.38 12.28
C ASP A 178 22.86 -19.14 11.04
N ARG A 179 22.26 -18.88 9.86
CA ARG A 179 22.71 -19.46 8.59
C ARG A 179 24.05 -18.89 8.14
N LEU A 180 24.27 -17.58 8.27
CA LEU A 180 25.57 -16.98 7.93
C LEU A 180 26.69 -17.52 8.81
N GLU A 181 26.45 -17.69 10.11
CA GLU A 181 27.42 -18.27 11.05
C GLU A 181 27.83 -19.69 10.64
N GLN A 182 26.88 -20.51 10.16
CA GLN A 182 27.16 -21.84 9.61
C GLN A 182 28.07 -21.83 8.37
N PHE A 183 28.13 -20.72 7.62
CA PHE A 183 29.04 -20.57 6.49
C PHE A 183 30.39 -19.95 6.88
N VAL A 184 30.45 -19.22 7.99
CA VAL A 184 31.66 -18.54 8.46
C VAL A 184 32.52 -19.45 9.36
N ASP A 185 31.95 -20.46 10.02
CA ASP A 185 32.70 -21.44 10.81
C ASP A 185 32.48 -22.86 10.26
N PRO A 186 33.52 -23.58 9.77
CA PRO A 186 34.82 -23.79 10.44
C PRO A 186 36.11 -23.61 9.59
N ASP A 187 36.05 -23.06 8.36
CA ASP A 187 37.21 -23.02 7.44
C ASP A 187 37.71 -21.61 7.06
N PHE A 188 37.07 -20.53 7.54
CA PHE A 188 37.56 -19.17 7.27
C PHE A 188 38.75 -18.79 8.17
N SER A 189 38.82 -19.36 9.38
CA SER A 189 39.91 -19.15 10.33
C SER A 189 41.16 -19.98 10.00
N SER A 190 41.03 -21.12 9.31
CA SER A 190 42.15 -21.92 8.78
C SER A 190 42.73 -21.34 7.48
N ALA A 191 41.94 -20.61 6.69
CA ALA A 191 42.36 -19.95 5.46
C ALA A 191 43.06 -18.59 5.66
N MET A 192 43.00 -18.00 6.87
CA MET A 192 43.62 -16.70 7.20
C MET A 192 44.87 -16.79 8.10
N THR A 193 45.41 -17.98 8.33
CA THR A 193 46.78 -18.11 8.85
C THR A 193 47.78 -17.78 7.73
N PRO A 194 48.70 -16.80 7.93
CA PRO A 194 49.69 -16.40 6.93
C PRO A 194 50.73 -17.48 6.62
#